data_AF-A0A9P6X3P6-F1
#
_entry.id   AF-A0A9P6X3P6-F1
#
_cell.length_a   1.000
_cell.length_b   1.000
_cell.length_c   1.000
_cell.angle_alpha   90.00
_cell.angle_beta   90.00
_cell.angle_gamma   90.00
#
_symmetry.space_group_name_H-M   'P 1'
#
loop_
_entity.id
_entity.type
_entity.pdbx_description
1 polymer ?
#
loop_
_entity_poly.entity_id
_entity_poly.type
_entity_poly.pdbx_seq_one_letter_code
_entity_poly.pdbx_strand_id
1 'polypeptide(L)'
;MDLALGVAVGSSMQIALLVTPLMVIIGWGMNVEMSLYFNIYETAILFIAVVMVNYLIMDGESNWLEGLMLVAVYIVIAISFYYYPDETNNSTGSLPSGNSTV
;
A
#
# COMPACT_ATOMS: atom_id res chain seq x y z
N MET A 1 5.39 13.66 -22.69
CA MET A 1 5.27 13.23 -21.28
C MET A 1 4.11 12.25 -21.13
N ASP A 2 2.97 12.54 -21.75
CA ASP A 2 1.68 11.83 -21.58
C ASP A 2 1.71 10.35 -21.96
N LEU A 3 2.47 9.95 -22.98
CA LEU A 3 2.63 8.54 -23.35
C LEU A 3 3.36 7.76 -22.24
N ALA A 4 4.40 8.35 -21.64
CA ALA A 4 5.15 7.70 -20.56
C ALA A 4 4.33 7.64 -19.26
N LEU A 5 3.59 8.71 -18.94
CA LEU A 5 2.62 8.72 -17.83
C LEU A 5 1.52 7.67 -18.05
N GLY A 6 0.94 7.61 -19.25
CA GLY A 6 -0.09 6.64 -19.60
C GLY A 6 0.39 5.19 -19.52
N VAL A 7 1.62 4.90 -19.97
CA VAL A 7 2.23 3.57 -19.83
C VAL A 7 2.53 3.22 -18.37
N ALA A 8 3.05 4.17 -17.59
CA ALA A 8 3.35 3.95 -16.16
C ALA A 8 2.07 3.68 -15.36
N VAL A 9 1.04 4.53 -15.52
CA VAL A 9 -0.25 4.38 -14.84
C VAL A 9 -0.98 3.12 -15.32
N GLY A 10 -0.93 2.81 -16.61
CA GLY A 10 -1.51 1.59 -17.17
C GLY A 10 -0.88 0.31 -16.60
N SER A 11 0.45 0.31 -16.39
CA SER A 11 1.16 -0.79 -15.74
C SER A 11 0.76 -0.93 -14.26
N SER A 12 0.68 0.17 -13.50
CA SER A 12 0.23 0.15 -12.11
C SER A 12 -1.23 -0.30 -11.97
N MET A 13 -2.11 0.11 -12.88
CA MET A 13 -3.52 -0.27 -12.87
C MET A 13 -3.70 -1.76 -13.18
N GLN A 14 -2.92 -2.32 -14.10
CA GLN A 14 -2.92 -3.77 -14.34
C GLN A 14 -2.47 -4.54 -13.10
N ILE A 15 -1.44 -4.06 -12.39
CA ILE A 15 -1.02 -4.67 -11.13
C ILE A 15 -2.16 -4.57 -10.10
N ALA A 16 -2.78 -3.40 -9.94
CA ALA A 16 -3.86 -3.22 -8.97
C ALA A 16 -5.10 -4.09 -9.27
N LEU A 17 -5.52 -4.18 -10.53
CA LEU A 17 -6.75 -4.86 -10.92
C LEU A 17 -6.59 -6.35 -11.21
N LEU A 18 -5.40 -6.80 -11.62
CA LEU A 18 -5.14 -8.19 -11.97
C LEU A 18 -4.32 -8.89 -10.89
N VAL A 19 -3.21 -8.30 -10.45
CA VAL A 19 -2.28 -8.95 -9.50
C VAL A 19 -2.89 -9.07 -8.11
N THR A 20 -3.61 -8.04 -7.64
CA THR A 20 -4.28 -8.06 -6.33
C THR A 20 -5.28 -9.22 -6.17
N PRO A 21 -6.31 -9.38 -7.04
CA PRO A 21 -7.23 -10.52 -6.91
C PRO A 21 -6.57 -11.86 -7.23
N LEU A 22 -5.61 -11.88 -8.15
CA LEU A 22 -4.86 -13.09 -8.46
C LEU A 22 -4.07 -13.59 -7.24
N MET A 23 -3.49 -12.68 -6.44
CA MET A 23 -2.84 -13.06 -5.18
C MET A 23 -3.80 -13.57 -4.12
N VAL A 24 -5.02 -13.03 -4.03
CA VAL A 24 -6.06 -13.56 -3.13
C VAL A 24 -6.45 -15.00 -3.51
N ILE A 25 -6.61 -15.27 -4.81
CA ILE A 25 -6.97 -16.61 -5.32
C ILE A 25 -5.83 -17.61 -5.10
N ILE A 26 -4.57 -17.21 -5.32
CA ILE A 26 -3.39 -18.07 -5.06
C ILE A 26 -3.25 -18.33 -3.55
N GLY A 27 -3.46 -17.33 -2.69
CA GLY A 27 -3.45 -17.49 -1.24
C GLY A 27 -4.46 -18.54 -0.78
N TRP A 28 -5.68 -18.50 -1.33
CA TRP A 28 -6.69 -19.52 -1.09
C TRP A 28 -6.23 -20.93 -1.52
N GLY A 29 -5.54 -21.05 -2.66
CA GLY A 29 -4.96 -22.32 -3.13
C GLY A 29 -3.82 -22.87 -2.27
N MET A 30 -3.07 -22.01 -1.58
CA MET A 30 -1.95 -22.39 -0.71
C MET A 30 -2.36 -22.54 0.76
N ASN A 31 -3.66 -22.45 1.11
CA ASN A 31 -4.15 -22.38 2.50
C ASN A 31 -3.47 -21.28 3.33
N VAL A 32 -3.05 -20.20 2.68
CA VAL A 32 -2.55 -18.99 3.35
C VAL A 32 -3.68 -17.97 3.31
N GLU A 33 -4.09 -17.48 4.48
CA GLU A 33 -5.14 -16.46 4.61
C GLU A 33 -4.62 -15.09 4.13
N MET A 34 -4.40 -14.96 2.82
CA MET A 34 -4.09 -13.70 2.17
C MET A 34 -5.40 -12.95 1.93
N SER A 35 -5.84 -12.18 2.93
CA SER A 35 -7.03 -11.34 2.80
C SER A 35 -6.68 -9.96 2.27
N LEU A 36 -7.63 -9.31 1.60
CA LEU A 36 -7.54 -7.90 1.20
C LEU A 36 -7.81 -6.95 2.38
N TYR A 37 -7.60 -7.37 3.62
CA TYR A 37 -7.66 -6.50 4.79
C TYR A 37 -6.31 -5.85 5.01
N PHE A 38 -6.07 -4.77 4.28
CA PHE A 38 -4.99 -3.84 4.60
C PHE A 38 -5.36 -3.05 5.85
N ASN A 39 -4.36 -2.70 6.65
CA ASN A 39 -4.60 -1.90 7.85
C ASN A 39 -5.18 -0.52 7.47
N ILE A 40 -5.88 0.14 8.39
CA ILE A 40 -6.52 1.44 8.10
C ILE A 40 -5.51 2.48 7.61
N TYR A 41 -4.27 2.38 8.10
CA TYR A 41 -3.15 3.23 7.72
C TYR A 41 -2.67 2.98 6.28
N GLU A 42 -2.46 1.73 5.90
CA GLU A 42 -2.04 1.34 4.54
C GLU A 42 -3.08 1.77 3.51
N THR A 43 -4.36 1.55 3.82
CA THR A 43 -5.48 1.97 2.96
C THR A 43 -5.53 3.49 2.81
N ALA A 44 -5.34 4.25 3.89
CA ALA A 44 -5.33 5.71 3.85
C ALA A 44 -4.17 6.26 3.01
N ILE A 45 -2.97 5.70 3.14
CA ILE A 45 -1.80 6.11 2.34
C ILE A 45 -2.00 5.78 0.87
N LEU A 46 -2.49 4.57 0.57
CA LEU A 46 -2.80 4.15 -0.80
C LEU A 46 -3.80 5.12 -1.45
N PHE A 47 -4.84 5.51 -0.70
CA PHE A 47 -5.83 6.47 -1.17
C PHE A 47 -5.20 7.82 -1.49
N ILE A 48 -4.37 8.35 -0.59
CA ILE A 48 -3.66 9.62 -0.80
C ILE A 48 -2.71 9.52 -2.00
N ALA A 49 -2.00 8.40 -2.17
CA ALA A 49 -1.11 8.18 -3.30
C ALA A 49 -1.86 8.19 -4.64
N VAL A 50 -3.02 7.53 -4.72
CA VAL A 50 -3.85 7.53 -5.93
C VAL A 50 -4.39 8.92 -6.24
N VAL A 51 -4.84 9.68 -5.24
CA VAL A 51 -5.29 11.07 -5.41
C VAL A 51 -4.15 11.96 -5.92
N MET A 52 -2.95 11.84 -5.34
CA MET A 52 -1.76 12.57 -5.78
C MET A 52 -1.38 12.25 -7.24
N VAL A 53 -1.38 10.97 -7.61
CA VAL A 53 -1.10 10.56 -9.00
C VAL A 53 -2.15 11.12 -9.96
N ASN A 54 -3.43 11.12 -9.59
CA ASN A 54 -4.48 11.75 -10.40
C ASN A 54 -4.26 13.26 -10.58
N TYR A 55 -3.92 13.95 -9.50
CA TYR A 55 -3.61 15.38 -9.55
C TYR A 55 -2.42 15.67 -10.47
N LEU A 56 -1.40 14.83 -10.42
CA LEU A 56 -0.20 14.99 -11.23
C LEU A 56 -0.44 14.75 -12.73
N ILE A 57 -1.31 13.80 -13.09
CA ILE A 57 -1.71 13.58 -14.48
C ILE A 57 -2.41 14.83 -15.06
N MET A 58 -3.11 15.60 -14.22
CA MET A 58 -3.80 16.84 -14.63
C MET A 58 -2.88 18.05 -14.75
N ASP A 59 -1.74 18.07 -14.05
CA ASP A 59 -0.83 19.23 -13.97
C ASP A 59 0.01 19.40 -15.26
N GLY A 60 0.41 18.30 -15.92
CA GLY A 60 0.71 18.25 -17.36
C GLY A 60 1.89 19.08 -17.93
N GLU A 61 2.62 19.89 -17.16
CA GLU A 61 3.70 20.76 -17.66
C GLU A 61 5.11 20.30 -17.22
N SER A 62 5.88 19.65 -18.10
CA SER A 62 7.19 19.09 -17.73
C SER A 62 8.27 20.14 -17.43
N ASN A 63 8.55 20.40 -16.16
CA ASN A 63 9.81 21.02 -15.72
C ASN A 63 10.67 20.02 -14.91
N TRP A 64 12.01 20.18 -14.91
CA TRP A 64 12.91 19.32 -14.13
C TRP A 64 12.59 19.33 -12.62
N LEU A 65 12.00 20.44 -12.14
CA LEU A 65 11.52 20.62 -10.78
C LEU A 65 10.31 19.73 -10.43
N GLU A 66 9.48 19.36 -11.40
CA GLU A 66 8.25 18.58 -11.18
C GLU A 66 8.56 17.09 -11.01
N GLY A 67 9.52 16.58 -11.78
CA GLY A 67 10.10 15.26 -11.55
C GLY A 67 10.76 15.14 -10.17
N LEU A 68 11.41 16.21 -9.70
CA LEU A 68 11.99 16.26 -8.34
C LEU A 68 10.89 16.20 -7.26
N MET A 69 9.75 16.88 -7.46
CA MET A 69 8.61 16.82 -6.54
C MET A 69 8.02 15.41 -6.45
N LEU A 70 7.93 14.69 -7.57
CA LEU A 70 7.53 13.27 -7.62
C LEU A 70 8.43 12.38 -6.77
N VAL A 71 9.75 12.54 -6.92
CA VAL A 71 10.73 11.78 -6.14
C VAL A 71 10.67 12.16 -4.66
N ALA A 72 10.46 13.44 -4.34
CA ALA A 72 10.30 13.91 -2.96
C ALA A 72 9.07 13.29 -2.27
N VAL A 73 7.93 13.23 -2.95
CA VAL A 73 6.70 12.57 -2.44
C VAL A 73 6.95 11.09 -2.20
N TYR A 74 7.65 10.41 -3.12
CA TYR A 74 8.01 9.00 -2.95
C TYR A 74 8.89 8.76 -1.72
N ILE A 75 9.86 9.64 -1.46
CA ILE A 75 10.73 9.56 -0.27
C ILE A 75 9.92 9.77 1.02
N VAL A 76 8.98 10.71 1.05
CA VAL A 76 8.12 10.94 2.23
C VAL A 76 7.29 9.70 2.54
N ILE A 77 6.72 9.05 1.52
CA ILE A 77 5.97 7.79 1.68
C ILE A 77 6.89 6.68 2.20
N ALA A 78 8.11 6.56 1.67
CA ALA A 78 9.08 5.56 2.11
C ALA A 78 9.49 5.73 3.59
N ILE A 79 9.71 6.97 4.03
CA ILE A 79 9.99 7.29 5.43
C ILE A 79 8.75 6.98 6.30
N SER A 80 7.55 7.29 5.81
CA SER A 80 6.29 6.99 6.50
C SER A 80 6.12 5.48 6.78
N PHE A 81 6.47 4.63 5.80
CA PHE A 81 6.47 3.18 5.96
C PHE A 81 7.60 2.69 6.88
N TYR A 82 8.78 3.30 6.84
CA TYR A 82 9.89 2.92 7.73
C TYR A 82 9.56 3.14 9.21
N TYR A 83 8.80 4.20 9.52
CA TYR A 83 8.36 4.51 10.87
C TYR A 83 7.07 3.80 11.30
N TYR A 84 6.42 3.02 10.42
CA TYR A 84 5.21 2.29 10.77
C TYR A 84 5.57 1.12 11.71
N PRO A 85 5.20 1.16 13.01
CA PRO A 85 5.41 0.03 13.88
C PRO A 85 4.42 -1.08 13.49
N ASP A 86 4.96 -2.26 13.17
CA ASP A 86 4.15 -3.46 12.99
C ASP A 86 3.27 -3.67 14.24
N GLU A 87 1.97 -3.88 14.07
CA GLU A 87 1.03 -4.17 15.16
C GLU A 87 1.30 -5.55 15.77
N THR A 88 2.51 -5.76 16.30
CA THR A 88 2.89 -6.94 17.09
C THR A 88 2.47 -6.82 18.56
N ASN A 89 1.64 -5.84 18.93
CA ASN A 89 1.35 -5.48 20.32
C ASN A 89 -0.14 -5.57 20.73
N ASN A 90 -0.93 -6.54 20.24
CA ASN A 90 -2.28 -6.77 20.81
C ASN A 90 -2.85 -8.19 20.76
N SER A 91 -2.03 -9.21 20.48
CA SER A 91 -2.45 -10.62 20.52
C SER A 91 -1.63 -11.48 21.49
N THR A 92 -0.95 -10.87 22.47
CA THR A 92 -0.39 -11.62 23.60
C THR A 92 -1.50 -11.89 24.62
N GLY A 93 -2.32 -12.89 24.29
CA GLY A 93 -2.77 -13.87 25.25
C GLY A 93 -3.68 -13.38 26.39
N SER A 94 -4.95 -13.12 26.08
CA SER A 94 -6.00 -13.56 27.00
C SER A 94 -6.12 -15.09 26.92
N LEU A 95 -5.09 -15.82 27.39
CA LEU A 95 -5.27 -17.22 27.73
C LEU A 95 -6.20 -17.26 28.96
N PRO A 96 -7.25 -18.09 28.98
CA PRO A 96 -7.87 -18.47 30.23
C PRO A 96 -6.85 -19.34 30.97
N SER A 97 -6.10 -18.73 31.89
CA SER A 97 -5.32 -19.46 32.90
C SER A 97 -6.30 -20.05 33.90
N GLY A 98 -6.89 -21.19 33.51
CA GLY A 98 -7.33 -22.18 34.47
C GLY A 98 -6.10 -22.83 35.07
N ASN A 99 -6.06 -22.82 36.41
CA ASN A 99 -5.28 -23.70 37.29
C ASN A 99 -3.82 -23.30 37.58
N SER A 100 -3.61 -22.63 38.72
CA SER A 100 -3.05 -23.30 39.91
C SER A 100 -2.85 -22.28 41.05
N THR A 101 -3.51 -22.50 42.18
CA THR A 101 -2.95 -22.41 43.55
C THR A 101 -4.05 -22.62 44.59
N VAL A 102 -3.91 -23.73 45.31
CA VAL A 102 -4.21 -23.98 46.75
C VAL A 102 -5.51 -23.43 47.35
#